data_AF-A0A3P3D952-F1
#
_entry.id   AF-A0A3P3D952-F1
#
_cell.length_a   1.000
_cell.length_b   1.000
_cell.length_c   1.000
_cell.angle_alpha   90.00
_cell.angle_beta   90.00
_cell.angle_gamma   90.00
#
_symmetry.space_group_name_H-M   'P 1'
#
loop_
_entity.id
_entity.type
_entity.pdbx_description
1 polymer ?
#
loop_
_entity_poly.entity_id
_entity_poly.type
_entity_poly.pdbx_seq_one_letter_code
_entity_poly.pdbx_strand_id
1 'polypeptide(L)'
;MMQNRVALLFLSAWGAYNKGDIAGFDADQAEALEAKGVAKKAPAQPAAQLASLSIELDAEAFRKSEAFGEIAAQLEAATEALNAREVALDERAAELAGLEYELDQRQAAIAAIEAELGEEPGETEVVETEAEAEPAPAPAKASGLPKQGR
;
A
#
# COMPACT_ATOMS: atom_id res chain seq x y z
N MET A 1 -36.29 3.99 -20.38
CA MET A 1 -37.52 4.57 -20.97
C MET A 1 -37.13 5.87 -21.66
N MET A 2 -37.44 6.01 -22.94
CA MET A 2 -37.11 7.23 -23.70
C MET A 2 -38.02 8.37 -23.24
N GLN A 3 -37.45 9.49 -22.79
CA GLN A 3 -38.23 10.68 -22.42
C GLN A 3 -38.66 11.40 -23.71
N ASN A 4 -39.93 11.27 -24.08
CA ASN A 4 -40.50 11.97 -25.22
C ASN A 4 -40.71 13.44 -24.85
N ARG A 5 -39.82 14.33 -25.31
CA ARG A 5 -39.92 15.77 -25.02
C ARG A 5 -40.73 16.50 -26.08
N VAL A 6 -41.63 17.36 -25.63
CA VAL A 6 -42.55 18.18 -26.43
C VAL A 6 -42.18 19.65 -26.23
N ALA A 7 -42.00 20.38 -27.33
CA ALA A 7 -41.82 21.82 -27.28
C ALA A 7 -43.17 22.53 -27.17
N LEU A 8 -43.27 23.43 -26.20
CA LEU A 8 -44.43 24.27 -25.93
C LEU A 8 -44.10 25.75 -26.15
N LEU A 9 -45.00 26.47 -26.81
CA LEU A 9 -45.04 27.92 -26.93
C LEU A 9 -45.96 28.49 -25.84
N PHE A 10 -45.43 29.33 -24.96
CA PHE A 10 -46.20 29.94 -23.87
C PHE A 10 -47.12 31.05 -24.38
N LEU A 11 -48.40 30.97 -24.01
CA LEU A 11 -49.44 31.96 -24.36
C LEU A 11 -49.57 33.07 -23.31
N SER A 12 -49.10 32.79 -22.10
CA SER A 12 -49.04 33.71 -20.95
C SER A 12 -47.78 33.46 -20.13
N ALA A 13 -47.37 34.42 -19.30
CA ALA A 13 -46.26 34.22 -18.38
C ALA A 13 -46.57 33.12 -17.37
N TRP A 14 -45.63 32.20 -17.15
CA TRP A 14 -45.76 31.08 -16.23
C TRP A 14 -44.40 30.66 -15.68
N GLY A 15 -44.22 30.79 -14.36
CA GLY A 15 -42.94 30.52 -13.70
C GLY A 15 -41.84 31.43 -14.24
N ALA A 16 -40.81 30.83 -14.83
CA ALA A 16 -39.68 31.53 -15.44
C ALA A 16 -39.88 31.86 -16.94
N TYR A 17 -41.00 31.45 -17.54
CA TYR A 17 -41.27 31.61 -18.97
C TYR A 17 -42.25 32.75 -19.24
N ASN A 18 -41.97 33.56 -20.25
CA ASN A 18 -42.81 34.66 -20.71
C ASN A 18 -43.70 34.25 -21.89
N LYS A 19 -44.70 35.10 -22.19
CA LYS A 19 -45.53 34.92 -23.38
C LYS A 19 -44.67 34.99 -24.65
N GLY A 20 -44.76 33.96 -25.48
CA GLY A 20 -44.00 33.81 -26.71
C GLY A 20 -42.75 32.93 -26.58
N ASP A 21 -42.34 32.58 -25.36
CA ASP A 21 -41.19 31.69 -25.14
C ASP A 21 -41.51 30.27 -25.58
N ILE A 22 -40.49 29.56 -26.08
CA ILE A 22 -40.57 28.14 -26.42
C ILE A 22 -39.67 27.34 -25.47
N ALA A 23 -40.22 26.33 -24.81
CA ALA A 23 -39.44 25.42 -23.98
C ALA A 23 -39.89 23.97 -24.12
N GLY A 24 -38.96 23.04 -23.89
CA GLY A 24 -39.20 21.60 -23.97
C GLY A 24 -39.58 21.01 -22.62
N PHE A 25 -40.66 20.25 -22.57
CA PHE A 25 -41.16 19.53 -21.39
C PHE A 25 -41.37 18.06 -21.71
N ASP A 26 -41.45 17.23 -20.68
CA ASP A 26 -41.91 15.86 -20.84
C ASP A 26 -43.39 15.84 -21.26
N ALA A 27 -43.80 14.80 -22.01
CA ALA A 27 -45.15 14.72 -22.59
C ALA A 27 -46.28 14.97 -21.57
N ASP A 28 -46.20 14.38 -20.38
CA ASP A 28 -47.22 14.52 -19.32
C ASP A 28 -47.32 15.97 -18.80
N GLN A 29 -46.17 16.62 -18.62
CA GLN A 29 -46.12 18.03 -18.19
C GLN A 29 -46.62 18.95 -19.30
N ALA A 30 -46.30 18.63 -20.56
CA ALA A 30 -46.73 19.41 -21.69
C ALA A 30 -48.26 19.38 -21.84
N GLU A 31 -48.87 18.21 -21.69
CA GLU A 31 -50.33 18.04 -21.71
C GLU A 31 -51.00 18.81 -20.56
N ALA A 32 -50.43 18.76 -19.36
CA ALA A 32 -50.95 19.50 -18.22
C ALA A 32 -50.90 21.03 -18.42
N LEU A 33 -49.88 21.55 -19.08
CA LEU A 33 -49.74 22.98 -19.39
C LEU A 33 -50.67 23.43 -20.52
N GLU A 34 -50.89 22.56 -21.52
CA GLU A 34 -51.83 22.78 -22.60
C GLU A 34 -53.28 22.76 -22.10
N ALA A 35 -53.63 21.80 -21.24
CA ALA A 35 -54.96 21.70 -20.61
C ALA A 35 -55.29 22.92 -19.72
N LYS A 36 -54.28 23.54 -19.12
CA LYS A 36 -54.43 24.79 -18.35
C LYS A 36 -54.52 26.04 -19.23
N GLY A 37 -54.35 25.92 -20.56
CA GLY A 37 -54.38 27.03 -21.50
C GLY A 37 -53.18 27.98 -21.39
N VAL A 38 -52.14 27.58 -20.67
CA VAL A 38 -50.94 28.41 -20.40
C VAL A 38 -49.98 28.39 -21.59
N ALA A 39 -49.93 27.27 -22.30
CA ALA A 39 -49.06 27.08 -23.45
C ALA A 39 -49.76 26.22 -24.51
N LYS A 40 -49.23 26.20 -25.73
CA LYS A 40 -49.66 25.30 -26.82
C LYS A 40 -48.46 24.63 -27.44
N LYS A 41 -48.64 23.52 -28.15
CA LYS A 41 -47.54 22.90 -28.90
C LYS A 41 -46.89 23.90 -29.86
N ALA A 42 -45.56 23.97 -29.80
CA ALA A 42 -44.78 24.81 -30.69
C ALA A 42 -44.88 24.27 -32.14
N PRO A 43 -44.80 25.16 -33.15
CA PRO A 43 -44.90 24.77 -34.56
C PRO A 43 -43.73 23.87 -35.01
N ALA A 44 -42.58 23.99 -34.37
CA ALA A 44 -41.44 23.09 -34.55
C ALA A 44 -41.27 22.24 -33.29
N GLN A 45 -41.42 20.93 -33.44
CA GLN A 45 -41.11 19.97 -32.38
C GLN A 45 -39.65 19.52 -32.50
N PRO A 46 -38.94 19.30 -31.38
CA PRO A 46 -37.60 18.76 -31.43
C PRO A 46 -37.68 17.38 -32.09
N ALA A 47 -36.91 17.18 -33.17
CA ALA A 47 -36.74 15.85 -33.73
C ALA A 47 -36.16 14.94 -32.64
N ALA A 48 -36.69 13.73 -32.49
CA ALA A 48 -36.16 12.74 -31.57
C ALA A 48 -34.76 12.30 -32.04
N GLN A 49 -33.74 13.10 -31.74
CA GLN A 49 -32.34 12.77 -31.97
C GLN A 49 -31.67 12.58 -30.62
N LEU A 50 -31.90 11.42 -30.03
CA LEU A 50 -30.96 10.87 -29.07
C LEU A 50 -30.10 9.87 -29.84
N ALA A 51 -28.98 10.35 -30.37
CA ALA A 51 -27.90 9.47 -30.78
C ALA A 51 -27.41 8.74 -29.53
N SER A 52 -27.73 7.44 -29.43
CA SER A 52 -27.04 6.56 -28.50
C SER A 52 -25.56 6.56 -28.88
N LEU A 53 -24.71 7.24 -28.12
CA LEU A 53 -23.28 6.99 -28.17
C LEU A 53 -23.01 5.65 -27.51
N SER A 54 -23.03 4.58 -28.31
CA SER A 54 -22.38 3.32 -27.95
C SER A 54 -20.89 3.50 -28.17
N ILE A 55 -20.11 3.48 -27.09
CA ILE A 55 -18.64 3.40 -27.20
C ILE A 55 -18.30 1.92 -27.36
N GLU A 56 -17.92 1.52 -28.57
CA GLU A 56 -17.38 0.20 -28.85
C GLU A 56 -15.89 0.21 -28.47
N LEU A 57 -15.55 -0.52 -27.41
CA LEU A 57 -14.16 -0.71 -26.99
C LEU A 57 -13.53 -1.81 -27.83
N ASP A 58 -12.64 -1.43 -28.73
CA ASP A 58 -11.79 -2.38 -29.46
C ASP A 58 -10.66 -2.87 -28.53
N ALA A 59 -10.80 -4.11 -28.07
CA ALA A 59 -9.84 -4.75 -27.19
C ALA A 59 -8.46 -4.95 -27.85
N GLU A 60 -8.40 -5.08 -29.17
CA GLU A 60 -7.15 -5.23 -29.89
C GLU A 60 -6.43 -3.88 -30.04
N ALA A 61 -7.19 -2.81 -30.30
CA ALA A 61 -6.66 -1.45 -30.26
C ALA A 61 -6.15 -1.07 -28.86
N PHE A 62 -6.87 -1.47 -27.80
CA PHE A 62 -6.43 -1.26 -26.43
C PHE A 62 -5.13 -2.01 -26.10
N ARG A 63 -5.00 -3.28 -26.52
CA ARG A 63 -3.76 -4.06 -26.33
C ARG A 63 -2.57 -3.49 -27.09
N LYS A 64 -2.80 -2.84 -28.23
CA LYS A 64 -1.78 -2.15 -29.02
C LYS A 64 -1.50 -0.73 -28.52
N SER A 65 -2.23 -0.25 -27.51
CA SER A 65 -1.97 1.05 -26.92
C SER A 65 -0.64 1.04 -26.18
N GLU A 66 0.08 2.16 -26.23
CA GLU A 66 1.35 2.32 -25.52
C GLU A 66 1.19 2.12 -24.01
N ALA A 67 0.10 2.62 -23.43
CA ALA A 67 -0.21 2.43 -22.02
C ALA A 67 -0.31 0.94 -21.62
N PHE A 68 -0.89 0.10 -22.48
CA PHE A 68 -0.94 -1.34 -22.23
C PHE A 68 0.46 -1.97 -22.34
N GLY A 69 1.25 -1.56 -23.34
CA GLY A 69 2.63 -2.02 -23.51
C GLY A 69 3.52 -1.66 -22.31
N GLU A 70 3.40 -0.45 -21.78
CA GLU A 70 4.12 0.00 -20.60
C GLU A 70 3.76 -0.83 -19.36
N ILE A 71 2.47 -1.09 -19.13
CA ILE A 71 2.03 -1.92 -18.01
C ILE A 71 2.53 -3.35 -18.17
N ALA A 72 2.50 -3.90 -19.38
CA ALA A 72 3.02 -5.24 -19.66
C ALA A 72 4.53 -5.33 -19.37
N ALA A 73 5.31 -4.33 -19.81
CA ALA A 73 6.75 -4.27 -19.54
C ALA A 73 7.06 -4.11 -18.04
N GLN A 74 6.27 -3.29 -17.32
CA GLN A 74 6.41 -3.15 -15.87
C GLN A 74 6.11 -4.46 -15.13
N LEU A 75 5.08 -5.21 -15.58
CA LEU A 75 4.75 -6.50 -15.00
C LEU A 75 5.85 -7.53 -15.24
N GLU A 76 6.43 -7.55 -16.44
CA GLU A 76 7.55 -8.42 -16.77
C GLU A 76 8.77 -8.09 -15.90
N ALA A 77 9.16 -6.82 -15.81
CA ALA A 77 10.26 -6.38 -14.96
C ALA A 77 10.00 -6.67 -13.47
N ALA A 78 8.77 -6.52 -12.99
CA ALA A 78 8.40 -6.86 -11.62
C ALA A 78 8.50 -8.38 -11.36
N THR A 79 8.15 -9.20 -12.34
CA THR A 79 8.26 -10.66 -12.27
C THR A 79 9.73 -11.09 -12.18
N GLU A 80 10.59 -10.52 -13.02
CA GLU A 80 12.03 -10.78 -12.96
C GLU A 80 12.65 -10.35 -11.63
N ALA A 81 12.26 -9.17 -11.13
CA ALA A 81 12.72 -8.68 -9.83
C ALA A 81 12.24 -9.56 -8.66
N LEU A 82 11.04 -10.12 -8.75
CA LEU A 82 10.52 -11.06 -7.75
C LEU A 82 11.34 -12.35 -7.74
N ASN A 83 11.56 -12.94 -8.91
CA ASN A 83 12.34 -14.18 -9.05
C ASN A 83 13.77 -14.00 -8.52
N ALA A 84 14.41 -12.85 -8.82
CA ALA A 84 15.74 -12.56 -8.30
C ALA A 84 15.76 -12.44 -6.76
N ARG A 85 14.71 -11.87 -6.17
CA ARG A 85 14.58 -11.80 -4.70
C ARG A 85 14.33 -13.16 -4.07
N GLU A 86 13.58 -14.03 -4.72
CA GLU A 86 13.33 -15.40 -4.26
C GLU A 86 14.65 -16.17 -4.17
N VAL A 87 15.46 -16.14 -5.24
CA VAL A 87 16.81 -16.75 -5.23
C VAL A 87 17.68 -16.19 -4.10
N ALA A 88 17.70 -14.86 -3.91
CA ALA A 88 18.49 -14.24 -2.86
C ALA A 88 18.00 -14.60 -1.44
N LEU A 89 16.70 -14.86 -1.27
CA LEU A 89 16.15 -15.34 0.00
C LEU A 89 16.54 -16.79 0.27
N ASP A 90 16.52 -17.64 -0.76
CA ASP A 90 16.96 -19.03 -0.65
C ASP A 90 18.45 -19.12 -0.29
N GLU A 91 19.29 -18.30 -0.91
CA GLU A 91 20.71 -18.18 -0.58
C GLU A 91 20.91 -17.78 0.88
N ARG A 92 20.20 -16.73 1.35
CA ARG A 92 20.28 -16.30 2.75
C ARG A 92 19.75 -17.34 3.73
N ALA A 93 18.71 -18.10 3.36
CA ALA A 93 18.20 -19.17 4.20
C ALA A 93 19.24 -20.28 4.36
N ALA A 94 19.95 -20.62 3.28
CA ALA A 94 21.05 -21.59 3.34
C ALA A 94 22.24 -21.08 4.17
N GLU A 95 22.60 -19.80 4.04
CA GLU A 95 23.64 -19.17 4.88
C GLU A 95 23.27 -19.21 6.37
N LEU A 96 22.03 -18.85 6.72
CA LEU A 96 21.55 -18.87 8.10
C LEU A 96 21.59 -20.30 8.68
N ALA A 97 21.11 -21.29 7.93
CA ALA A 97 21.18 -22.69 8.36
C ALA A 97 22.62 -23.16 8.60
N GLY A 98 23.57 -22.70 7.77
CA GLY A 98 25.00 -22.96 7.98
C GLY A 98 25.54 -22.32 9.26
N LEU A 99 25.20 -21.06 9.52
CA LEU A 99 25.61 -20.35 10.73
C LEU A 99 25.00 -20.95 12.00
N GLU A 100 23.74 -21.37 11.95
CA GLU A 100 23.07 -22.08 13.05
C GLU A 100 23.81 -23.39 13.39
N TYR A 101 24.14 -24.18 12.37
CA TYR A 101 24.93 -25.40 12.54
C TYR A 101 26.32 -25.12 13.14
N GLU A 102 27.02 -24.09 12.67
CA GLU A 102 28.32 -23.71 13.26
C GLU A 102 28.20 -23.27 14.73
N LEU A 103 27.13 -22.54 15.07
CA LEU A 103 26.88 -22.10 16.44
C LEU A 103 26.61 -23.30 17.35
N ASP A 104 25.78 -24.24 16.92
CA ASP A 104 25.50 -25.48 17.67
C ASP A 104 26.78 -26.28 17.93
N GLN A 105 27.65 -26.41 16.91
CA GLN A 105 28.93 -27.09 17.05
C GLN A 105 29.86 -26.39 18.04
N ARG A 106 29.90 -25.05 18.04
CA ARG A 106 30.68 -24.27 19.01
C ARG A 106 30.10 -24.40 20.42
N GLN A 107 28.78 -24.39 20.55
CA GLN A 107 28.12 -24.55 21.85
C GLN A 107 28.38 -25.93 22.44
N ALA A 108 28.33 -26.98 21.62
CA ALA A 108 28.69 -28.33 22.04
C ALA A 108 30.17 -28.43 22.44
N ALA A 109 31.08 -27.79 21.70
CA ALA A 109 32.50 -27.76 22.04
C ALA A 109 32.76 -27.02 23.36
N ILE A 110 32.10 -25.89 23.59
CA ILE A 110 32.18 -25.15 24.86
C ILE A 110 31.66 -26.02 26.01
N ALA A 111 30.49 -26.64 25.85
CA ALA A 111 29.92 -27.51 26.89
C ALA A 111 30.84 -28.71 27.22
N ALA A 112 31.52 -29.27 26.22
CA ALA A 112 32.51 -30.33 26.44
C ALA A 112 33.72 -29.85 27.24
N ILE A 113 34.26 -28.66 26.89
CA ILE A 113 35.38 -28.04 27.62
C ILE A 113 34.96 -27.68 29.05
N GLU A 114 33.76 -27.15 29.25
CA GLU A 114 33.21 -26.84 30.58
C GLU A 114 33.03 -28.09 31.44
N ALA A 115 32.59 -29.20 30.84
CA ALA A 115 32.50 -30.48 31.52
C ALA A 115 33.88 -31.00 31.94
N GLU A 116 34.88 -30.91 31.07
CA GLU A 116 36.26 -31.32 31.36
C GLU A 116 36.89 -30.46 32.48
N LEU A 117 36.67 -29.13 32.46
CA LEU A 117 37.12 -28.21 33.52
C LEU A 117 36.37 -28.40 34.85
N GLY A 118 35.11 -28.83 34.80
CA GLY A 118 34.29 -29.12 35.98
C GLY A 118 34.58 -30.47 36.64
N GLU A 119 35.31 -31.36 35.95
CA GLU A 119 35.66 -32.71 36.41
C GLU A 119 37.05 -32.82 37.06
N GLU A 120 37.83 -31.74 37.23
CA GLU A 120 39.03 -31.82 38.08
C GLU A 120 38.62 -31.99 39.56
N PRO A 121 38.83 -33.17 40.19
CA PRO A 121 38.59 -33.33 41.61
C PRO A 121 39.63 -32.49 42.36
N GLY A 122 39.15 -31.74 43.36
CA GLY A 122 40.01 -30.89 44.18
C GLY A 122 41.19 -31.66 44.79
N GLU A 123 42.39 -31.33 44.32
CA GLU A 123 43.63 -31.42 45.09
C GLU A 123 44.38 -30.08 44.96
N THR A 124 43.77 -29.01 45.45
CA THR A 124 44.58 -27.92 46.00
C THR A 124 44.91 -28.30 47.44
N GLU A 125 46.04 -28.99 47.59
CA GLU A 125 46.74 -29.12 48.87
C GLU A 125 46.93 -27.70 49.41
N VAL A 126 46.13 -27.34 50.41
CA VAL A 126 46.22 -26.06 51.11
C VAL A 126 47.51 -26.13 51.93
N VAL A 127 48.60 -25.65 51.35
CA VAL A 127 49.81 -25.37 52.13
C VAL A 127 49.48 -24.16 53.01
N GLU A 128 49.08 -24.43 54.24
CA GLU A 128 49.08 -23.46 55.33
C GLU A 128 50.52 -22.96 55.53
N THR A 129 50.81 -21.75 55.08
CA THR A 129 51.91 -20.96 55.64
C THR A 129 51.33 -19.77 56.37
N GLU A 130 51.30 -19.90 57.70
CA GLU A 130 51.23 -18.79 58.64
C GLU A 130 52.37 -17.80 58.35
N ALA A 131 52.03 -16.53 58.12
CA ALA A 131 52.93 -15.42 58.38
C ALA A 131 52.11 -14.22 58.89
N GLU A 132 52.31 -13.91 60.15
CA GLU A 132 51.68 -12.84 60.94
C GLU A 132 51.91 -11.41 60.39
N ALA A 133 50.84 -10.60 60.50
CA ALA A 133 50.74 -9.18 60.89
C ALA A 133 51.64 -8.09 60.22
N GLU A 134 51.09 -7.22 59.34
CA GLU A 134 50.51 -5.85 59.58
C GLU A 134 51.54 -4.69 59.71
N PRO A 135 51.23 -3.39 59.43
CA PRO A 135 50.02 -2.78 58.82
C PRO A 135 50.29 -1.74 57.70
N ALA A 136 49.19 -1.27 57.09
CA ALA A 136 49.10 -0.30 56.00
C ALA A 136 49.46 1.17 56.37
N PRO A 137 49.57 2.04 55.34
CA PRO A 137 48.77 3.28 55.39
C PRO A 137 47.98 3.55 54.10
N ALA A 138 46.77 4.11 54.26
CA ALA A 138 45.80 4.50 53.23
C ALA A 138 46.07 5.93 52.66
N PRO A 139 45.13 6.57 51.92
CA PRO A 139 44.81 6.38 50.50
C PRO A 139 45.08 7.67 49.66
N ALA A 140 45.37 7.55 48.37
CA ALA A 140 45.46 8.69 47.44
C ALA A 140 44.35 8.67 46.37
N LYS A 141 43.79 9.86 46.12
CA LYS A 141 42.53 10.15 45.44
C LYS A 141 42.59 10.03 43.91
N ALA A 142 41.46 9.59 43.36
CA ALA A 142 40.76 10.03 42.14
C ALA A 142 41.56 10.67 40.97
N SER A 143 41.51 10.01 39.82
CA SER A 143 41.60 10.58 38.46
C SER A 143 41.51 9.39 37.48
N GLY A 144 40.58 9.22 36.56
CA GLY A 144 39.50 10.03 35.99
C GLY A 144 39.10 9.26 34.72
N LEU A 145 37.84 8.84 34.61
CA LEU A 145 37.34 8.17 33.40
C LEU A 145 37.30 9.18 32.23
N PRO A 146 37.93 8.92 31.07
CA PRO A 146 37.66 9.72 29.89
C PRO A 146 36.28 9.37 29.33
N LYS A 147 35.41 10.38 29.24
CA LYS A 147 34.10 10.32 28.60
C LYS A 147 34.24 10.11 27.09
N GLN A 148 33.35 9.28 26.57
CA GLN A 148 33.07 9.06 25.16
C GLN A 148 32.88 10.37 24.40
N GLY A 149 33.57 10.50 23.26
CA GLY A 149 33.34 11.56 22.28
C GLY A 149 32.20 11.18 21.33
N ARG A 150 31.34 12.17 21.08
CA ARG A 150 30.30 12.18 20.04
C ARG A 150 30.89 12.20 18.64
#